data_AF-A0AA96ZUL5-F1
#
_entry.id   AF-A0AA96ZUL5-F1
#
_cell.length_a   1.000
_cell.length_b   1.000
_cell.length_c   1.000
_cell.angle_alpha   90.00
_cell.angle_beta   90.00
_cell.angle_gamma   90.00
#
_symmetry.space_group_name_H-M   'P 1'
#
loop_
_entity.id
_entity.type
_entity.pdbx_description
1 polymer ?
#
loop_
_entity_poly.entity_id
_entity_poly.type
_entity_poly.pdbx_seq_one_letter_code
_entity_poly.pdbx_strand_id
1 'polypeptide(L)'
;MTDEIPNRQRADPTFEHKRHGERKQDSGRDDREEWVWVLDYLPYGRETDNRPVYQKKPLIHALGDNKLILMELIPIEDKIPPAHLKTHIGGRDEEYVERVKSRISYDELSNGAKLELPLVLEDYVTANESRFIEFFSKAAPLSMRQNSLELLPGVGKKLMQDVLDASKKGPFEGFADLKERVPALHNPEKQIVQRIIEEMKGGQKYYVFAAAPSRALTQPREEGGGDRTGNRNYGGGRDSRHGGGDRSGSRDSNRDGRSSNYGGGRSSGYSNRRD
;
A
#
# COMPACT_ATOMS: atom_id res chain seq x y z
N MET A 1 -39.85 -78.70 -24.57
CA MET A 1 -38.90 -78.33 -23.50
C MET A 1 -38.76 -76.82 -23.56
N THR A 2 -39.63 -76.14 -22.82
CA THR A 2 -39.70 -74.69 -22.70
C THR A 2 -39.75 -74.35 -21.22
N ASP A 3 -39.00 -73.30 -20.88
CA ASP A 3 -39.17 -72.34 -19.79
C ASP A 3 -39.07 -72.81 -18.34
N GLU A 4 -38.13 -72.20 -17.57
CA GLU A 4 -38.51 -71.27 -16.49
C GLU A 4 -37.29 -70.52 -15.87
N ILE A 5 -37.31 -69.21 -16.13
CA ILE A 5 -36.88 -68.00 -15.42
C ILE A 5 -36.07 -68.12 -14.10
N PRO A 6 -34.96 -67.35 -13.95
CA PRO A 6 -34.19 -67.25 -12.71
C PRO A 6 -34.76 -66.26 -11.67
N ASN A 7 -34.45 -66.60 -10.43
CA ASN A 7 -34.82 -65.99 -9.15
C ASN A 7 -34.42 -64.50 -9.00
N ARG A 8 -35.26 -63.74 -8.28
CA ARG A 8 -35.18 -62.29 -8.05
C ARG A 8 -34.91 -62.03 -6.56
N GLN A 9 -33.83 -61.32 -6.22
CA GLN A 9 -33.70 -60.51 -4.99
C GLN A 9 -32.78 -59.32 -5.35
N ARG A 10 -33.30 -58.14 -5.74
CA ARG A 10 -33.69 -56.97 -4.92
C ARG A 10 -32.67 -56.58 -3.84
N ALA A 11 -31.82 -55.60 -4.14
CA ALA A 11 -31.81 -54.27 -3.50
C ALA A 11 -30.61 -53.46 -4.02
N ASP A 12 -30.86 -52.40 -4.79
CA ASP A 12 -29.93 -51.26 -4.86
C ASP A 12 -30.77 -49.99 -4.68
N PRO A 13 -30.74 -49.37 -3.49
CA PRO A 13 -31.48 -48.15 -3.24
C PRO A 13 -30.69 -46.98 -3.84
N THR A 14 -31.35 -46.26 -4.75
CA THR A 14 -31.23 -44.81 -4.94
C THR A 14 -29.82 -44.22 -4.90
N PHE A 15 -29.25 -44.02 -6.08
CA PHE A 15 -28.14 -43.12 -6.34
C PHE A 15 -28.56 -41.69 -5.99
N GLU A 16 -28.43 -41.30 -4.73
CA GLU A 16 -28.60 -39.92 -4.29
C GLU A 16 -27.61 -39.03 -5.05
N HIS A 17 -28.15 -38.06 -5.79
CA HIS A 17 -27.39 -36.93 -6.26
C HIS A 17 -26.84 -36.15 -5.07
N LYS A 18 -25.62 -36.48 -4.63
CA LYS A 18 -24.78 -35.58 -3.82
C LYS A 18 -24.51 -34.33 -4.65
N ARG A 19 -25.45 -33.39 -4.63
CA ARG A 19 -25.15 -31.97 -4.87
C ARG A 19 -24.45 -31.43 -3.63
N HIS A 20 -23.23 -31.92 -3.37
CA HIS A 20 -22.26 -31.11 -2.64
C HIS A 20 -21.80 -30.04 -3.62
N GLY A 21 -22.60 -28.97 -3.70
CA GLY A 21 -22.04 -27.67 -4.00
C GLY A 21 -21.05 -27.38 -2.89
N GLU A 22 -19.80 -27.79 -3.10
CA GLU A 22 -18.65 -27.17 -2.46
C GLU A 22 -18.77 -25.68 -2.79
N ARG A 23 -19.39 -24.93 -1.88
CA ARG A 23 -19.12 -23.51 -1.75
C ARG A 23 -17.61 -23.44 -1.59
N LYS A 24 -16.90 -23.09 -2.66
CA LYS A 24 -15.54 -22.58 -2.59
C LYS A 24 -15.58 -21.42 -1.61
N GLN A 25 -15.33 -21.72 -0.33
CA GLN A 25 -15.06 -20.72 0.68
C GLN A 25 -13.72 -20.12 0.32
N ASP A 26 -13.81 -19.03 -0.44
CA ASP A 26 -13.09 -17.81 -0.17
C ASP A 26 -11.57 -17.96 -0.10
N SER A 27 -10.96 -18.10 -1.29
CA SER A 27 -9.54 -17.85 -1.53
C SER A 27 -9.15 -16.37 -1.35
N GLY A 28 -10.01 -15.53 -0.73
CA GLY A 28 -9.75 -14.12 -0.44
C GLY A 28 -9.17 -13.85 0.96
N ARG A 29 -9.00 -14.89 1.81
CA ARG A 29 -8.38 -14.72 3.14
C ARG A 29 -6.87 -14.55 3.13
N ASP A 30 -6.19 -15.15 2.15
CA ASP A 30 -4.73 -15.33 2.13
C ASP A 30 -3.94 -14.07 1.74
N ASP A 31 -4.64 -12.96 1.48
CA ASP A 31 -4.02 -11.73 1.01
C ASP A 31 -3.77 -10.68 2.09
N ARG A 32 -4.24 -10.93 3.32
CA ARG A 32 -4.14 -9.99 4.45
C ARG A 32 -2.89 -10.26 5.28
N GLU A 33 -2.31 -9.20 5.82
CA GLU A 33 -1.28 -9.30 6.83
C GLU A 33 -1.91 -9.75 8.14
N GLU A 34 -1.36 -10.79 8.76
CA GLU A 34 -1.77 -11.28 10.08
C GLU A 34 -0.80 -10.82 11.17
N TRP A 35 0.48 -10.67 10.83
CA TRP A 35 1.54 -10.22 11.71
C TRP A 35 2.12 -8.90 11.25
N VAL A 36 2.49 -8.07 12.21
CA VAL A 36 3.05 -6.74 11.98
C VAL A 36 4.16 -6.43 12.96
N TRP A 37 5.07 -5.56 12.53
CA TRP A 37 6.09 -4.94 13.35
C TRP A 37 5.72 -3.50 13.63
N VAL A 38 5.68 -3.12 14.91
CA VAL A 38 5.32 -1.78 15.35
C VAL A 38 6.46 -0.81 15.06
N LEU A 39 6.17 0.25 14.31
CA LEU A 39 7.11 1.33 14.01
C LEU A 39 6.94 2.49 14.98
N ASP A 40 5.71 2.92 15.23
CA ASP A 40 5.41 4.08 16.07
C ASP A 40 3.97 4.03 16.61
N TYR A 41 3.76 4.58 17.81
CA TYR A 41 2.45 4.73 18.43
C TYR A 41 2.09 6.21 18.55
N LEU A 42 0.99 6.59 17.91
CA LEU A 42 0.49 7.95 17.84
C LEU A 42 -0.75 8.09 18.74
N PRO A 43 -0.61 8.53 20.01
CA PRO A 43 -1.73 8.59 20.96
C PRO A 43 -2.87 9.51 20.51
N TYR A 44 -2.52 10.56 19.76
CA TYR A 44 -3.48 11.53 19.21
C TYR A 44 -3.65 11.39 17.70
N GLY A 45 -3.32 10.24 17.12
CA GLY A 45 -3.37 10.03 15.67
C GLY A 45 -2.35 10.87 14.90
N ARG A 46 -2.59 11.09 13.60
CA ARG A 46 -1.66 11.86 12.75
C ARG A 46 -1.59 13.32 13.18
N GLU A 47 -0.39 13.89 13.16
CA GLU A 47 -0.18 15.33 13.36
C GLU A 47 -0.86 16.16 12.28
N THR A 48 -0.90 15.66 11.04
CA THR A 48 -1.55 16.30 9.89
C THR A 48 -3.09 16.24 9.93
N ASP A 49 -3.68 15.56 10.93
CA ASP A 49 -5.12 15.52 11.12
C ASP A 49 -5.61 16.84 11.75
N ASN A 50 -6.28 17.68 10.97
CA ASN A 50 -6.81 18.97 11.40
C ASN A 50 -8.12 18.87 12.22
N ARG A 51 -8.64 17.67 12.45
CA ARG A 51 -9.84 17.50 13.27
C ARG A 51 -9.61 17.91 14.72
N PRO A 52 -10.65 18.37 15.44
CA PRO A 52 -10.54 18.68 16.86
C PRO A 52 -10.00 17.50 17.68
N VAL A 53 -9.24 17.78 18.74
CA VAL A 53 -8.54 16.77 19.56
C VAL A 53 -9.49 15.66 20.04
N TYR A 54 -10.72 15.99 20.43
CA TYR A 54 -11.71 15.03 20.90
C TYR A 54 -12.19 14.02 19.83
N GLN A 55 -11.94 14.28 18.55
CA GLN A 55 -12.24 13.37 17.44
C GLN A 55 -11.02 12.55 16.99
N LYS A 56 -9.82 12.92 17.45
CA LYS A 56 -8.60 12.21 17.13
C LYS A 56 -8.60 10.88 17.87
N LYS A 57 -8.23 9.83 17.14
CA LYS A 57 -8.13 8.47 17.68
C LYS A 57 -6.68 8.03 17.64
N PRO A 58 -6.23 7.23 18.62
CA PRO A 58 -4.88 6.70 18.62
C PRO A 58 -4.68 5.78 17.40
N LEU A 59 -3.46 5.78 16.87
CA LEU A 59 -3.06 4.99 15.71
C LEU A 59 -1.71 4.35 15.95
N ILE A 60 -1.47 3.22 15.28
CA ILE A 60 -0.15 2.60 15.21
C ILE A 60 0.31 2.67 13.76
N HIS A 61 1.54 3.11 13.53
CA HIS A 61 2.25 2.89 12.26
C HIS A 61 3.01 1.59 12.36
N ALA A 62 2.85 0.72 11.35
CA ALA A 62 3.41 -0.62 11.38
C ALA A 62 3.84 -1.10 9.99
N LEU A 63 4.73 -2.09 10.00
CA LEU A 63 5.21 -2.84 8.85
C LEU A 63 4.58 -4.23 8.84
N GLY A 64 3.97 -4.63 7.73
CA GLY A 64 3.47 -6.00 7.51
C GLY A 64 4.59 -7.02 7.42
N ASP A 65 4.45 -8.16 8.08
CA ASP A 65 5.49 -9.20 8.17
C ASP A 65 5.64 -9.99 6.86
N ASN A 66 4.57 -10.22 6.11
CA ASN A 66 4.62 -11.08 4.92
C ASN A 66 5.01 -10.28 3.67
N LYS A 67 4.22 -9.25 3.35
CA LYS A 67 4.32 -8.49 2.10
C LYS A 67 5.08 -7.17 2.25
N LEU A 68 5.59 -6.87 3.46
CA LEU A 68 6.32 -5.63 3.76
C LEU A 68 5.54 -4.38 3.33
N ILE A 69 4.24 -4.36 3.66
CA ILE A 69 3.38 -3.21 3.41
C ILE A 69 3.33 -2.29 4.62
N LEU A 70 3.33 -0.97 4.39
CA LEU A 70 3.15 0.02 5.45
C LEU A 70 1.67 0.22 5.75
N MET A 71 1.33 0.25 7.03
CA MET A 71 -0.07 0.27 7.48
C MET A 71 -0.30 1.21 8.67
N GLU A 72 -1.51 1.74 8.72
CA GLU A 72 -2.11 2.28 9.94
C GLU A 72 -3.03 1.25 10.57
N LEU A 73 -2.85 1.05 11.87
CA LEU A 73 -3.64 0.12 12.66
C LEU A 73 -4.39 0.87 13.76
N ILE A 74 -5.53 0.31 14.17
CA ILE A 74 -6.25 0.75 15.35
C ILE A 74 -5.74 -0.06 16.55
N PRO A 75 -5.19 0.59 17.59
CA PRO A 75 -4.78 -0.10 18.81
C PRO A 75 -6.01 -0.58 19.58
N ILE A 76 -5.84 -1.64 20.37
CA ILE A 76 -6.82 -1.99 21.41
C ILE A 76 -6.87 -0.86 22.43
N GLU A 77 -8.06 -0.53 22.94
CA GLU A 77 -8.26 0.51 23.94
C GLU A 77 -7.32 0.31 25.15
N ASP A 78 -6.75 1.41 25.63
CA ASP A 78 -5.84 1.48 26.78
C ASP A 78 -4.54 0.64 26.69
N LYS A 79 -4.19 0.13 25.51
CA LYS A 79 -2.92 -0.55 25.27
C LYS A 79 -1.96 0.29 24.43
N ILE A 80 -0.73 0.43 24.93
CA ILE A 80 0.36 1.14 24.25
C ILE A 80 1.38 0.10 23.80
N PRO A 81 1.51 -0.16 22.49
CA PRO A 81 2.53 -1.07 22.00
C PRO A 81 3.93 -0.45 22.09
N PRO A 82 4.95 -1.19 22.55
CA PRO A 82 6.33 -0.79 22.37
C PRO A 82 6.71 -0.82 20.89
N ALA A 83 7.60 0.09 20.48
CA ALA A 83 8.24 0.02 19.16
C ALA A 83 9.05 -1.28 19.02
N HIS A 84 9.30 -1.71 17.78
CA HIS A 84 10.00 -2.96 17.43
C HIS A 84 9.26 -4.26 17.78
N LEU A 85 8.09 -4.16 18.41
CA LEU A 85 7.30 -5.34 18.74
C LEU A 85 6.70 -5.98 17.49
N LYS A 86 6.94 -7.27 17.31
CA LYS A 86 6.14 -8.12 16.42
C LYS A 86 4.86 -8.55 17.12
N THR A 87 3.70 -8.22 16.58
CA THR A 87 2.39 -8.55 17.15
C THR A 87 1.40 -8.99 16.08
N HIS A 88 0.36 -9.71 16.50
CA HIS A 88 -0.69 -10.21 15.62
C HIS A 88 -1.84 -9.20 15.51
N ILE A 89 -2.53 -9.19 14.36
CA ILE A 89 -3.72 -8.38 14.11
C ILE A 89 -4.96 -9.24 14.39
N GLY A 90 -5.71 -8.94 15.46
CA GLY A 90 -6.91 -9.72 15.73
C GLY A 90 -7.65 -9.45 17.04
N GLY A 91 -7.15 -8.54 17.89
CA GLY A 91 -7.85 -8.12 19.09
C GLY A 91 -7.92 -9.18 20.20
N ARG A 92 -6.96 -10.10 20.31
CA ARG A 92 -6.90 -11.03 21.47
C ARG A 92 -6.34 -10.33 22.72
N ASP A 93 -6.61 -10.88 23.90
CA ASP A 93 -6.28 -10.27 25.21
C ASP A 93 -4.79 -9.95 25.42
N GLU A 94 -3.88 -10.55 24.65
CA GLU A 94 -2.43 -10.32 24.72
C GLU A 94 -1.91 -9.40 23.58
N GLU A 95 -2.76 -9.10 22.59
CA GLU A 95 -2.39 -8.32 21.42
C GLU A 95 -2.53 -6.82 21.69
N TYR A 96 -1.93 -6.00 20.81
CA TYR A 96 -2.01 -4.54 20.87
C TYR A 96 -2.87 -3.95 19.75
N VAL A 97 -3.22 -4.76 18.75
CA VAL A 97 -3.88 -4.30 17.52
C VAL A 97 -5.28 -4.90 17.44
N GLU A 98 -6.28 -4.04 17.34
CA GLU A 98 -7.68 -4.44 17.09
C GLU A 98 -7.84 -4.83 15.62
N ARG A 99 -7.45 -3.95 14.70
CA ARG A 99 -7.63 -4.13 13.25
C ARG A 99 -6.79 -3.19 12.40
N VAL A 100 -6.65 -3.51 11.12
CA VAL A 100 -6.08 -2.61 10.11
C VAL A 100 -7.07 -1.48 9.82
N LYS A 101 -6.60 -0.23 9.86
CA LYS A 101 -7.36 0.94 9.42
C LYS A 101 -7.19 1.16 7.92
N SER A 102 -5.95 1.23 7.44
CA SER A 102 -5.62 1.46 6.03
C SER A 102 -4.16 1.14 5.74
N ARG A 103 -3.85 0.84 4.48
CA ARG A 103 -2.47 0.91 3.97
C ARG A 103 -2.05 2.37 3.77
N ILE A 104 -0.77 2.65 3.92
CA ILE A 104 -0.19 4.00 3.75
C ILE A 104 1.05 3.95 2.86
N SER A 105 1.41 5.09 2.27
CA SER A 105 2.70 5.25 1.59
C SER A 105 3.83 5.55 2.58
N TYR A 106 5.07 5.46 2.10
CA TYR A 106 6.25 5.86 2.88
C TYR A 106 6.17 7.33 3.34
N ASP A 107 5.63 8.22 2.51
CA ASP A 107 5.57 9.65 2.82
C ASP A 107 4.59 9.96 3.94
N GLU A 108 3.54 9.15 4.09
CA GLU A 108 2.51 9.26 5.13
C GLU A 108 2.97 8.77 6.52
N LEU A 109 4.13 8.11 6.63
CA LEU A 109 4.71 7.71 7.91
C LEU A 109 5.05 8.94 8.76
N SER A 110 4.89 8.82 10.08
CA SER A 110 5.38 9.81 11.04
C SER A 110 6.91 9.94 10.95
N ASN A 111 7.45 11.04 11.46
CA ASN A 111 8.91 11.20 11.54
C ASN A 111 9.54 10.12 12.43
N GLY A 112 8.87 9.76 13.54
CA GLY A 112 9.27 8.65 14.41
C GLY A 112 9.32 7.33 13.64
N ALA A 113 8.23 6.96 12.96
CA ALA A 113 8.17 5.73 12.18
C ALA A 113 9.22 5.67 11.06
N LYS A 114 9.57 6.81 10.42
CA LYS A 114 10.65 6.87 9.40
C LYS A 114 12.04 6.62 10.00
N LEU A 115 12.27 7.02 11.25
CA LEU A 115 13.53 6.78 11.96
C LEU A 115 13.63 5.34 12.46
N GLU A 116 12.52 4.76 12.90
CA GLU A 116 12.47 3.38 13.40
C GLU A 116 12.46 2.33 12.28
N LEU A 117 11.89 2.65 11.11
CA LEU A 117 11.75 1.70 10.00
C LEU A 117 13.05 1.00 9.57
N PRO A 118 14.21 1.68 9.40
CA PRO A 118 15.46 0.99 9.08
C PRO A 118 15.87 -0.03 10.15
N LEU A 119 15.67 0.30 11.43
CA LEU A 119 16.05 -0.57 12.55
C LEU A 119 15.14 -1.79 12.63
N VAL A 120 13.82 -1.59 12.52
CA VAL A 120 12.84 -2.69 12.47
C VAL A 120 13.07 -3.59 11.25
N LEU A 121 13.50 -3.01 10.13
CA LEU A 121 13.87 -3.80 8.94
C LEU A 121 15.16 -4.59 9.14
N GLU A 122 16.14 -4.09 9.89
CA GLU A 122 17.33 -4.86 10.26
C GLU A 122 16.92 -6.11 11.06
N ASP A 123 16.08 -5.93 12.10
CA ASP A 123 15.54 -7.05 12.89
C ASP A 123 14.72 -8.02 12.03
N TYR A 124 13.88 -7.50 11.13
CA TYR A 124 13.11 -8.31 10.19
C TYR A 124 14.01 -9.14 9.27
N VAL A 125 15.06 -8.54 8.73
CA VAL A 125 15.98 -9.21 7.80
C VAL A 125 16.76 -10.31 8.50
N THR A 126 17.20 -10.06 9.73
CA THR A 126 17.86 -11.08 10.55
C THR A 126 16.89 -12.20 10.94
N ALA A 127 15.67 -11.87 11.36
CA ALA A 127 14.66 -12.88 11.72
C ALA A 127 14.21 -13.75 10.52
N ASN A 128 14.31 -13.23 9.30
CA ASN A 128 13.90 -13.89 8.06
C ASN A 128 15.09 -14.18 7.13
N GLU A 129 16.28 -14.41 7.68
CA GLU A 129 17.53 -14.59 6.95
C GLU A 129 17.40 -15.53 5.74
N SER A 130 16.78 -16.70 5.92
CA SER A 130 16.62 -17.71 4.86
C SER A 130 15.98 -17.14 3.57
N ARG A 131 15.00 -16.24 3.70
CA ARG A 131 14.33 -15.60 2.57
C ARG A 131 15.30 -14.77 1.73
N PHE A 132 16.21 -14.07 2.38
CA PHE A 132 17.17 -13.19 1.73
C PHE A 132 18.40 -13.93 1.20
N ILE A 133 18.82 -14.98 1.90
CA ILE A 133 19.86 -15.88 1.45
C ILE A 133 19.44 -16.67 0.21
N GLU A 134 18.16 -17.03 0.12
CA GLU A 134 17.60 -17.60 -1.10
C GLU A 134 17.70 -16.63 -2.29
N PHE A 135 17.45 -15.33 -2.08
CA PHE A 135 17.61 -14.32 -3.13
C PHE A 135 19.05 -14.26 -3.66
N PHE A 136 20.06 -14.29 -2.80
CA PHE A 136 21.46 -14.34 -3.23
C PHE A 136 21.83 -15.65 -3.94
N SER A 137 21.33 -16.77 -3.41
CA SER A 137 21.64 -18.11 -3.95
C SER A 137 20.98 -18.36 -5.31
N LYS A 138 19.76 -17.85 -5.50
CA LYS A 138 18.92 -18.07 -6.69
C LYS A 138 18.81 -16.82 -7.57
N ALA A 139 19.81 -15.94 -7.50
CA ALA A 139 19.86 -14.70 -8.27
C ALA A 139 19.70 -14.93 -9.78
N ALA A 140 18.55 -14.50 -10.32
CA ALA A 140 18.22 -14.65 -11.73
C ALA A 140 18.50 -13.37 -12.55
N PRO A 141 18.83 -13.50 -13.85
CA PRO A 141 18.86 -12.36 -14.76
C PRO A 141 17.45 -11.75 -14.93
N LEU A 142 17.33 -10.43 -14.78
CA LEU A 142 16.09 -9.69 -15.05
C LEU A 142 15.95 -9.30 -16.52
N SER A 143 17.08 -9.12 -17.20
CA SER A 143 17.17 -8.88 -18.63
C SER A 143 18.52 -9.36 -19.15
N MET A 144 18.74 -9.30 -20.47
CA MET A 144 20.04 -9.62 -21.08
C MET A 144 21.20 -8.78 -20.54
N ARG A 145 20.93 -7.62 -19.93
CA ARG A 145 21.95 -6.69 -19.44
C ARG A 145 21.90 -6.43 -17.94
N GLN A 146 20.96 -6.99 -17.19
CA GLN A 146 20.76 -6.69 -15.77
C GLN A 146 20.37 -7.94 -14.99
N ASN A 147 21.06 -8.20 -13.89
CA ASN A 147 20.75 -9.24 -12.92
C ASN A 147 19.95 -8.68 -11.73
N SER A 148 19.20 -9.54 -11.04
CA SER A 148 18.47 -9.20 -9.81
C SER A 148 19.39 -8.71 -8.69
N LEU A 149 20.62 -9.22 -8.56
CA LEU A 149 21.58 -8.74 -7.55
C LEU A 149 21.96 -7.28 -7.72
N GLU A 150 21.98 -6.79 -8.96
CA GLU A 150 22.31 -5.39 -9.27
C GLU A 150 21.21 -4.41 -8.83
N LEU A 151 20.07 -4.93 -8.36
CA LEU A 151 19.04 -4.13 -7.72
C LEU A 151 19.46 -3.66 -6.33
N LEU A 152 20.40 -4.35 -5.67
CA LEU A 152 20.87 -3.98 -4.35
C LEU A 152 21.80 -2.75 -4.42
N PRO A 153 21.56 -1.73 -3.58
CA PRO A 153 22.42 -0.55 -3.50
C PRO A 153 23.88 -0.93 -3.24
N GLY A 154 24.78 -0.44 -4.09
CA GLY A 154 26.21 -0.73 -4.01
C GLY A 154 26.66 -2.05 -4.64
N VAL A 155 25.75 -2.87 -5.17
CA VAL A 155 26.11 -4.10 -5.90
C VAL A 155 26.24 -3.81 -7.40
N GLY A 156 27.47 -3.59 -7.85
CA GLY A 156 27.80 -3.43 -9.27
C GLY A 156 28.10 -4.76 -9.98
N LYS A 157 28.46 -4.68 -11.28
CA LYS A 157 28.76 -5.86 -12.12
C LYS A 157 29.80 -6.81 -11.53
N LYS A 158 30.89 -6.27 -10.97
CA LYS A 158 31.95 -7.06 -10.38
C LYS A 158 31.45 -7.85 -9.17
N LEU A 159 30.84 -7.16 -8.21
CA LEU A 159 30.34 -7.79 -6.99
C LEU A 159 29.22 -8.79 -7.29
N MET A 160 28.33 -8.48 -8.23
CA MET A 160 27.32 -9.42 -8.73
C MET A 160 27.96 -10.70 -9.29
N GLN A 161 29.01 -10.57 -10.10
CA GLN A 161 29.72 -11.72 -10.65
C GLN A 161 30.39 -12.55 -9.54
N ASP A 162 31.01 -11.89 -8.56
CA ASP A 162 31.62 -12.56 -7.40
C ASP A 162 30.58 -13.39 -6.61
N VAL A 163 29.38 -12.84 -6.41
CA VAL A 163 28.27 -13.56 -5.76
C VAL A 163 27.79 -14.75 -6.59
N LEU A 164 27.65 -14.61 -7.91
CA LEU A 164 27.25 -15.71 -8.79
C LEU A 164 28.32 -16.82 -8.84
N ASP A 165 29.60 -16.45 -8.85
CA ASP A 165 30.70 -17.41 -8.87
C ASP A 165 30.84 -18.13 -7.53
N ALA A 166 30.56 -17.43 -6.43
CA ALA A 166 30.41 -18.07 -5.14
C ALA A 166 29.25 -19.07 -5.21
N SER A 167 28.02 -18.68 -5.57
CA SER A 167 26.83 -19.55 -5.51
C SER A 167 26.91 -20.81 -6.40
N LYS A 168 27.75 -20.83 -7.44
CA LYS A 168 28.05 -22.04 -8.23
C LYS A 168 28.63 -23.20 -7.40
N LYS A 169 29.30 -22.90 -6.29
CA LYS A 169 29.85 -23.93 -5.38
C LYS A 169 28.77 -24.56 -4.48
N GLY A 170 27.55 -24.01 -4.50
CA GLY A 170 26.43 -24.41 -3.65
C GLY A 170 25.68 -23.19 -3.14
N PRO A 171 24.40 -23.35 -2.73
CA PRO A 171 23.62 -22.28 -2.10
C PRO A 171 24.34 -21.77 -0.84
N PHE A 172 24.06 -20.52 -0.48
CA PHE A 172 24.56 -19.95 0.77
C PHE A 172 23.74 -20.50 1.95
N GLU A 173 24.40 -20.77 3.07
CA GLU A 173 23.72 -21.26 4.29
C GLU A 173 23.17 -20.11 5.15
N GLY A 174 23.79 -18.93 5.07
CA GLY A 174 23.47 -17.78 5.89
C GLY A 174 24.24 -16.52 5.48
N PHE A 175 23.98 -15.39 6.15
CA PHE A 175 24.68 -14.13 5.97
C PHE A 175 26.16 -14.27 6.36
N ALA A 176 26.47 -15.11 7.34
CA ALA A 176 27.84 -15.42 7.71
C ALA A 176 28.61 -16.09 6.56
N ASP A 177 28.06 -17.18 5.99
CA ASP A 177 28.65 -17.90 4.84
C ASP A 177 28.77 -16.98 3.61
N LEU A 178 27.74 -16.17 3.35
CA LEU A 178 27.75 -15.20 2.26
C LEU A 178 28.91 -14.19 2.39
N LYS A 179 29.12 -13.63 3.59
CA LYS A 179 30.22 -12.68 3.85
C LYS A 179 31.59 -13.34 3.78
N GLU A 180 31.71 -14.60 4.21
CA GLU A 180 32.96 -15.35 4.12
C GLU A 180 33.33 -15.64 2.66
N ARG A 181 32.36 -16.08 1.86
CA ARG A 181 32.58 -16.43 0.44
C ARG A 181 32.71 -15.21 -0.47
N VAL A 182 32.11 -14.09 -0.09
CA VAL A 182 32.17 -12.82 -0.82
C VAL A 182 32.57 -11.68 0.12
N PRO A 183 33.86 -11.56 0.50
CA PRO A 183 34.31 -10.55 1.47
C PRO A 183 34.11 -9.10 1.04
N ALA A 184 34.00 -8.85 -0.28
CA ALA A 184 33.69 -7.54 -0.83
C ALA A 184 32.22 -7.11 -0.58
N LEU A 185 31.35 -8.05 -0.21
CA LEU A 185 29.97 -7.81 0.19
C LEU A 185 29.93 -7.54 1.69
N HIS A 186 30.29 -6.33 2.10
CA HIS A 186 30.51 -6.00 3.50
C HIS A 186 29.27 -6.16 4.39
N ASN A 187 28.14 -5.55 4.01
CA ASN A 187 26.92 -5.51 4.83
C ASN A 187 25.67 -5.86 3.98
N PRO A 188 25.50 -7.14 3.59
CA PRO A 188 24.36 -7.58 2.79
C PRO A 188 23.01 -7.24 3.44
N GLU A 189 22.90 -7.35 4.76
CA GLU A 189 21.68 -7.02 5.51
C GLU A 189 21.28 -5.55 5.30
N LYS A 190 22.23 -4.63 5.44
CA LYS A 190 21.98 -3.20 5.23
C LYS A 190 21.62 -2.86 3.79
N GLN A 191 22.23 -3.55 2.81
CA GLN A 191 21.88 -3.37 1.40
C GLN A 191 20.46 -3.83 1.11
N ILE A 192 20.03 -4.94 1.72
CA ILE A 192 18.65 -5.43 1.65
C ILE A 192 17.70 -4.41 2.28
N VAL A 193 17.98 -3.94 3.50
CA VAL A 193 17.15 -2.94 4.19
C VAL A 193 16.97 -1.69 3.33
N GLN A 194 18.07 -1.15 2.80
CA GLN A 194 18.03 0.02 1.93
C GLN A 194 17.18 -0.24 0.68
N ARG A 195 17.34 -1.43 0.07
CA ARG A 195 16.56 -1.83 -1.09
C ARG A 195 15.06 -1.93 -0.78
N ILE A 196 14.70 -2.52 0.36
CA ILE A 196 13.29 -2.61 0.81
C ILE A 196 12.69 -1.21 0.95
N ILE A 197 13.42 -0.27 1.56
CA ILE A 197 12.97 1.12 1.72
C ILE A 197 12.79 1.81 0.37
N GLU A 198 13.70 1.59 -0.59
CA GLU A 198 13.57 2.12 -1.96
C GLU A 198 12.34 1.58 -2.69
N GLU A 199 12.02 0.30 -2.48
CA GLU A 199 10.79 -0.31 -3.00
C GLU A 199 9.55 0.29 -2.33
N MET A 200 9.54 0.47 -1.00
CA MET A 200 8.41 1.08 -0.29
C MET A 200 8.13 2.53 -0.69
N LYS A 201 9.19 3.30 -1.00
CA LYS A 201 9.06 4.67 -1.54
C LYS A 201 8.44 4.70 -2.94
N GLY A 202 8.49 3.58 -3.66
CA GLY A 202 7.96 3.46 -5.01
C GLY A 202 8.92 3.99 -6.07
N GLY A 203 8.42 4.09 -7.32
CA GLY A 203 9.22 4.49 -8.47
C GLY A 203 10.18 3.42 -9.00
N GLN A 204 10.23 2.26 -8.35
CA GLN A 204 11.05 1.13 -8.80
C GLN A 204 10.39 0.39 -9.96
N LYS A 205 11.21 -0.03 -10.93
CA LYS A 205 10.75 -0.89 -12.03
C LYS A 205 10.49 -2.33 -11.56
N TYR A 206 11.28 -2.79 -10.61
CA TYR A 206 11.23 -4.15 -10.07
C TYR A 206 11.02 -4.07 -8.56
N TYR A 207 10.11 -4.90 -8.05
CA TYR A 207 9.82 -5.05 -6.64
C TYR A 207 10.16 -6.50 -6.27
N VAL A 208 11.28 -6.71 -5.59
CA VAL A 208 11.79 -8.06 -5.28
C VAL A 208 11.56 -8.46 -3.83
N PHE A 209 11.36 -7.50 -2.92
CA PHE A 209 11.17 -7.76 -1.50
C PHE A 209 9.83 -7.27 -0.99
N ALA A 210 9.47 -6.02 -1.28
CA ALA A 210 8.23 -5.43 -0.81
C ALA A 210 7.14 -5.46 -1.88
N ALA A 211 5.88 -5.57 -1.46
CA ALA A 211 4.77 -5.42 -2.39
C ALA A 211 4.76 -4.00 -2.99
N ALA A 212 4.49 -3.93 -4.30
CA ALA A 212 4.42 -2.63 -4.98
C ALA A 212 3.40 -1.72 -4.29
N PRO A 213 3.76 -0.46 -3.96
CA PRO A 213 2.82 0.47 -3.36
C PRO A 213 1.67 0.65 -4.35
N SER A 214 0.43 0.62 -3.84
CA SER A 214 -0.72 0.78 -4.72
C SER A 214 -0.62 2.10 -5.47
N ARG A 215 -0.96 2.11 -6.76
CA ARG A 215 -0.86 3.31 -7.63
C ARG A 215 -1.62 4.52 -7.08
N ALA A 216 -2.65 4.29 -6.26
CA ALA A 216 -3.42 5.32 -5.58
C ALA A 216 -2.69 5.99 -4.39
N LEU A 217 -1.66 5.33 -3.82
CA LEU A 217 -0.88 5.82 -2.68
C LEU A 217 0.40 6.55 -3.11
N THR A 218 0.83 6.39 -4.36
CA THR A 218 2.06 6.99 -4.91
C THR A 218 1.80 8.21 -5.79
N GLN A 219 0.54 8.51 -6.12
CA GLN A 219 0.17 9.78 -6.75
C GLN A 219 -0.10 10.82 -5.68
N PRO A 220 0.29 12.09 -5.87
CA PRO A 220 -0.22 13.18 -5.04
C PRO A 220 -1.75 13.09 -5.05
N ARG A 221 -2.37 12.95 -3.87
CA ARG A 221 -3.82 13.17 -3.78
C ARG A 221 -4.02 14.61 -4.22
N GLU A 222 -4.56 14.82 -5.42
CA GLU A 222 -5.12 16.12 -5.76
C GLU A 222 -6.11 16.44 -4.66
N GLU A 223 -5.80 17.47 -3.84
CA GLU A 223 -6.71 18.00 -2.85
C GLU A 223 -7.90 18.59 -3.59
N GLY A 224 -8.87 17.73 -3.90
CA GLY A 224 -10.13 18.11 -4.51
C GLY A 224 -10.95 18.91 -3.51
N GLY A 225 -10.66 20.21 -3.42
CA GLY A 225 -11.62 21.21 -3.03
C GLY A 225 -12.81 21.14 -3.98
N GLY A 226 -13.97 20.76 -3.45
CA GLY A 226 -15.18 20.58 -4.23
C GLY A 226 -16.35 20.34 -3.31
N ASP A 227 -16.80 21.42 -2.67
CA ASP A 227 -18.07 21.49 -1.95
C ASP A 227 -19.17 20.78 -2.76
N ARG A 228 -19.70 19.70 -2.19
CA ARG A 228 -20.96 19.11 -2.63
C ARG A 228 -22.12 19.97 -2.11
N THR A 229 -22.23 21.21 -2.61
CA THR A 229 -23.43 22.01 -2.43
C THR A 229 -24.31 21.92 -3.67
N GLY A 230 -25.30 21.03 -3.56
CA GLY A 230 -26.66 21.24 -4.03
C GLY A 230 -26.91 21.51 -5.52
N ASN A 231 -27.46 20.51 -6.22
CA ASN A 231 -28.76 20.72 -6.87
C ASN A 231 -29.52 19.40 -7.03
N ARG A 232 -30.35 19.06 -6.04
CA ARG A 232 -31.47 18.13 -6.23
C ARG A 232 -32.64 18.96 -6.73
N ASN A 233 -32.85 19.00 -8.04
CA ASN A 233 -34.07 19.56 -8.60
C ASN A 233 -35.14 18.46 -8.63
N TYR A 234 -36.16 18.61 -7.76
CA TYR A 234 -37.41 17.85 -7.78
C TYR A 234 -38.45 18.63 -8.59
N GLY A 235 -39.29 17.90 -9.33
CA GLY A 235 -40.49 18.40 -10.01
C GLY A 235 -40.25 18.64 -11.50
N GLY A 236 -41.02 18.10 -12.44
CA GLY A 236 -42.39 17.60 -12.40
C GLY A 236 -43.16 18.28 -13.53
N GLY A 237 -43.72 17.48 -14.44
CA GLY A 237 -44.87 17.89 -15.28
C GLY A 237 -44.58 18.49 -16.66
N ARG A 238 -44.96 17.72 -17.68
CA ARG A 238 -45.80 18.10 -18.84
C ARG A 238 -45.52 19.44 -19.54
N ASP A 239 -45.17 19.41 -20.84
CA ASP A 239 -46.18 19.49 -21.91
C ASP A 239 -45.59 19.50 -23.34
N SER A 240 -46.24 18.73 -24.20
CA SER A 240 -46.70 19.05 -25.56
C SER A 240 -45.74 19.73 -26.55
N ARG A 241 -45.25 18.91 -27.49
CA ARG A 241 -44.77 19.34 -28.82
C ARG A 241 -45.98 19.68 -29.70
N HIS A 242 -46.09 20.93 -30.14
CA HIS A 242 -46.73 21.30 -31.40
C HIS A 242 -45.94 22.45 -32.02
N GLY A 243 -45.55 22.25 -33.28
CA GLY A 243 -44.83 23.22 -34.08
C GLY A 243 -45.75 24.13 -34.88
N GLY A 244 -45.11 25.09 -35.55
CA GLY A 244 -45.68 25.84 -36.66
C GLY A 244 -45.92 27.32 -36.32
N GLY A 245 -45.38 28.19 -37.17
CA GLY A 245 -45.92 29.54 -37.37
C GLY A 245 -44.93 30.68 -37.19
N ASP A 246 -44.24 31.00 -38.28
CA ASP A 246 -44.27 32.30 -38.95
C ASP A 246 -43.86 33.62 -38.25
N ARG A 247 -43.15 34.41 -39.09
CA ARG A 247 -43.17 35.89 -39.24
C ARG A 247 -42.12 36.75 -38.52
N SER A 248 -41.15 37.16 -39.34
CA SER A 248 -40.88 38.56 -39.78
C SER A 248 -40.50 39.66 -38.78
N GLY A 249 -39.49 40.45 -39.17
CA GLY A 249 -39.29 41.85 -38.76
C GLY A 249 -37.97 42.05 -38.00
N SER A 250 -36.89 42.40 -38.70
CA SER A 250 -36.42 43.78 -38.96
C SER A 250 -35.90 44.54 -37.74
N ARG A 251 -34.62 44.95 -37.84
CA ARG A 251 -34.07 46.29 -37.48
C ARG A 251 -34.13 46.66 -35.98
N ASP A 252 -33.22 47.39 -35.36
CA ASP A 252 -32.14 48.25 -35.81
C ASP A 252 -31.26 48.57 -34.57
N SER A 253 -29.96 48.72 -34.83
CA SER A 253 -29.11 49.80 -34.34
C SER A 253 -28.64 49.91 -32.87
N ASN A 254 -27.33 50.23 -32.77
CA ASN A 254 -26.66 51.23 -31.93
C ASN A 254 -26.95 51.20 -30.41
N ARG A 255 -25.96 51.32 -29.51
CA ARG A 255 -24.95 52.38 -29.53
C ARG A 255 -23.96 52.18 -28.39
N ASP A 256 -22.70 52.46 -28.71
CA ASP A 256 -21.63 53.06 -27.91
C ASP A 256 -21.77 53.20 -26.38
N GLY A 257 -20.66 52.90 -25.70
CA GLY A 257 -19.95 54.02 -25.08
C GLY A 257 -19.33 53.80 -23.71
N ARG A 258 -17.99 53.80 -23.70
CA ARG A 258 -17.09 54.52 -22.78
C ARG A 258 -16.95 53.98 -21.35
N SER A 259 -15.73 53.57 -20.97
CA SER A 259 -14.68 54.38 -20.28
C SER A 259 -14.93 54.37 -18.76
N SER A 260 -14.01 54.29 -17.81
CA SER A 260 -12.60 54.68 -17.63
C SER A 260 -12.13 53.94 -16.36
N ASN A 261 -10.98 53.27 -16.32
CA ASN A 261 -9.69 53.78 -15.84
C ASN A 261 -9.72 54.72 -14.60
N TYR A 262 -9.17 54.24 -13.48
CA TYR A 262 -8.44 54.92 -12.39
C TYR A 262 -7.54 53.82 -11.77
N GLY A 263 -6.20 53.85 -11.75
CA GLY A 263 -5.30 54.89 -11.26
C GLY A 263 -5.38 54.90 -9.73
N GLY A 264 -4.53 54.23 -8.94
CA GLY A 264 -3.11 54.49 -8.73
C GLY A 264 -2.91 55.26 -7.41
N GLY A 265 -2.18 54.72 -6.44
CA GLY A 265 -1.90 55.42 -5.17
C GLY A 265 -0.93 54.67 -4.25
N ARG A 266 0.07 55.40 -3.74
CA ARG A 266 1.32 54.93 -3.11
C ARG A 266 1.30 54.97 -1.57
N SER A 267 2.26 54.22 -0.99
CA SER A 267 3.12 54.51 0.19
C SER A 267 2.52 54.76 1.58
N SER A 268 3.00 53.98 2.56
CA SER A 268 3.64 54.39 3.84
C SER A 268 4.04 53.09 4.58
N GLY A 269 5.24 52.83 5.09
CA GLY A 269 6.11 53.71 5.86
C GLY A 269 5.76 53.60 7.34
N TYR A 270 6.30 52.60 8.05
CA TYR A 270 6.35 52.57 9.53
C TYR A 270 7.64 51.91 10.01
N SER A 271 8.53 52.76 10.50
CA SER A 271 9.57 52.45 11.49
C SER A 271 8.97 52.58 12.89
N ASN A 272 9.29 51.68 13.81
CA ASN A 272 9.56 52.08 15.19
C ASN A 272 10.53 51.13 15.90
N ARG A 273 11.51 51.76 16.55
CA ARG A 273 12.49 51.23 17.50
C ARG A 273 11.89 51.18 18.91
N ARG A 274 12.67 50.56 19.82
CA ARG A 274 12.74 50.65 21.30
C ARG A 274 12.22 49.38 21.98
N ASP A 275 12.90 48.77 22.94
CA ASP A 275 14.20 49.00 23.61
C ASP A 275 14.81 47.63 23.96
#